data_AF-A0A9Q7SEG7-F1
#
_entry.id   AF-A0A9Q7SEG7-F1
#
_cell.length_a   1.000
_cell.length_b   1.000
_cell.length_c   1.000
_cell.angle_alpha   90.00
_cell.angle_beta   90.00
_cell.angle_gamma   90.00
#
_symmetry.space_group_name_H-M   'P 1'
#
loop_
_entity.id
_entity.type
_entity.pdbx_description
1 polymer ?
#
loop_
_entity_poly.entity_id
_entity_poly.type
_entity_poly.pdbx_seq_one_letter_code
_entity_poly.pdbx_strand_id
1 'polypeptide(L)' 'MAFEAKYPGWCRNCGERIGLGDCVDYLHGQIVHDQCPDEIDPAGPGRQERKCPDCQLTHAGECF' A
#
# COMPACT_ATOMS: atom_id res chain seq x y z
N MET A 1 10.82 7.72 8.72
CA MET A 1 10.87 7.30 10.14
C MET A 1 9.45 6.88 10.48
N ALA A 2 9.18 5.58 10.52
CA ALA A 2 7.81 5.11 10.70
C ALA A 2 7.34 5.22 12.16
N PHE A 3 6.04 5.40 12.33
CA PHE A 3 5.35 5.52 13.61
C PHE A 3 4.07 4.70 13.60
N GLU A 4 3.64 4.31 14.79
CA GLU A 4 2.40 3.55 14.96
C GLU A 4 1.17 4.45 14.78
N ALA A 5 0.24 4.02 13.91
CA ALA A 5 -1.01 4.72 13.69
C ALA A 5 -1.90 4.68 14.94
N LYS A 6 -2.10 5.85 15.54
CA LYS A 6 -3.02 6.06 16.68
C LYS A 6 -4.47 6.24 16.27
N TYR A 7 -4.74 6.44 14.99
CA TYR A 7 -6.07 6.64 14.44
C TYR A 7 -6.22 5.84 13.14
N PRO A 8 -7.39 5.24 12.88
CA PRO A 8 -7.62 4.53 11.63
C PRO A 8 -7.58 5.50 10.45
N GLY A 9 -6.93 5.08 9.36
CA GLY A 9 -6.71 5.87 8.15
C GLY A 9 -6.79 5.03 6.89
N TRP A 10 -6.38 5.62 5.77
CA TRP A 10 -6.26 4.93 4.49
C TRP A 10 -4.89 5.21 3.90
N CYS A 11 -4.17 4.14 3.55
CA CYS A 11 -2.89 4.27 2.90
C CYS A 11 -3.13 4.72 1.46
N ARG A 12 -2.56 5.87 1.09
CA ARG A 12 -2.70 6.41 -0.26
C ARG A 12 -1.92 5.62 -1.32
N ASN A 13 -0.92 4.84 -0.88
CA ASN A 13 -0.11 4.06 -1.80
C ASN A 13 -0.70 2.69 -2.13
N CYS A 14 -1.21 1.95 -1.13
CA CYS A 14 -1.80 0.64 -1.38
C CYS A 14 -3.33 0.60 -1.43
N GLY A 15 -3.99 1.71 -1.10
CA GLY A 15 -5.45 1.78 -1.03
C GLY A 15 -6.07 0.94 0.09
N GLU A 16 -5.27 0.28 0.94
CA GLU A 16 -5.77 -0.46 2.11
C GLU A 16 -5.99 0.46 3.30
N ARG A 17 -6.78 -0.04 4.24
CA ARG A 17 -7.10 0.64 5.48
C ARG A 17 -5.92 0.51 6.45
N ILE A 18 -5.46 1.65 6.97
CA ILE A 18 -4.51 1.71 8.08
C ILE A 18 -5.29 1.47 9.36
N GLY A 19 -4.95 0.40 10.08
CA GLY A 19 -5.50 0.07 11.39
C GLY A 19 -4.81 0.81 12.53
N LEU A 20 -5.39 0.66 13.72
CA LEU A 20 -4.72 1.07 14.95
C LEU A 20 -3.58 0.07 15.22
N GLY A 21 -2.36 0.57 15.44
CA GLY A 21 -1.20 -0.31 15.61
C GLY A 21 -0.39 -0.57 14.34
N ASP A 22 -0.89 -0.14 13.17
CA ASP A 22 -0.13 -0.27 11.92
C ASP A 22 1.05 0.71 11.87
N CYS A 23 2.20 0.24 11.40
CA CYS A 23 3.37 1.07 11.16
C CYS A 23 3.17 1.89 9.87
N VAL A 24 3.16 3.20 10.02
CA VAL A 24 2.98 4.16 8.93
C VAL A 24 4.06 5.21 8.91
N ASP A 25 4.31 5.78 7.73
CA ASP A 25 5.24 6.89 7.52
C ASP A 25 4.51 8.06 6.84
N TYR A 26 5.13 9.24 6.90
CA TYR A 26 4.65 10.42 6.20
C TYR A 26 5.47 10.62 4.93
N LEU A 27 4.91 10.23 3.79
CA LEU A 27 5.51 10.43 2.48
C LEU A 27 4.77 11.55 1.75
N HIS A 28 5.49 12.61 1.37
CA HIS A 28 4.92 13.81 0.72
C HIS A 28 3.71 14.42 1.45
N GLY A 29 3.68 14.35 2.79
CA GLY A 29 2.56 14.84 3.60
C GLY A 29 1.32 13.94 3.60
N GLN A 30 1.44 12.72 3.08
CA GLN A 30 0.41 11.69 3.10
C GLN A 30 0.84 10.52 3.98
N ILE A 31 -0.12 9.87 4.63
CA ILE A 31 0.16 8.68 5.45
C ILE A 31 0.17 7.45 4.55
N VAL A 32 1.27 6.70 4.62
CA VAL A 32 1.47 5.43 3.90
C VAL A 32 1.95 4.37 4.88
N HIS A 33 1.74 3.08 4.62
CA HIS A 33 2.36 2.04 5.44
C HIS A 33 3.89 2.07 5.26
N ASP A 34 4.64 1.77 6.31
CA ASP A 34 6.11 1.68 6.25
C ASP A 34 6.61 0.66 5.21
N GLN A 35 5.87 -0.44 5.05
CA GLN A 35 6.17 -1.47 4.05
C GLN A 35 5.68 -1.14 2.63
N CYS A 36 5.02 0.00 2.42
CA CYS A 36 4.62 0.40 1.08
C CYS A 36 5.82 1.01 0.33
N PRO A 37 6.04 0.68 -0.96
CA PRO A 37 7.14 1.23 -1.73
C PRO A 37 7.04 2.76 -1.84
N ASP A 38 8.15 3.49 -1.80
CA ASP A 38 8.17 4.96 -1.84
C ASP A 38 7.68 5.53 -3.19
N GLU A 39 7.57 4.66 -4.20
CA GLU A 39 7.05 4.98 -5.52
C GLU A 39 5.52 5.12 -5.47
N ILE A 40 5.05 6.30 -5.06
CA ILE A 40 3.66 6.71 -5.28
C ILE A 40 3.49 6.90 -6.78
N ASP A 41 3.07 5.85 -7.49
CA ASP A 41 2.74 5.96 -8.90
C ASP A 41 1.56 6.95 -9.05
N PRO A 42 1.75 8.11 -9.68
CA PRO A 42 0.73 9.15 -9.74
C PRO A 42 -0.43 8.80 -10.69
N ALA A 43 -0.38 7.67 -11.41
CA ALA A 43 -1.34 7.30 -12.44
C ALA A 43 -2.43 6.31 -11.99
N GLY A 44 -2.42 5.80 -10.76
CA GLY A 44 -3.46 4.86 -10.33
C GLY A 44 -3.72 4.81 -8.82
N PRO A 45 -4.98 4.58 -8.38
CA PRO A 45 -5.24 4.22 -7.00
C PRO A 45 -4.59 2.85 -6.77
N GLY A 46 -3.51 2.85 -5.99
CA GLY A 46 -2.84 1.71 -5.37
C GLY A 46 -3.58 0.38 -5.45
N ARG A 47 -3.60 -0.26 -6.61
CA ARG A 47 -3.66 -1.71 -6.64
C ARG A 47 -2.23 -2.08 -6.32
N GLN A 48 -1.95 -2.28 -5.03
CA GLN A 48 -0.92 -3.26 -4.70
C GLN A 48 -1.15 -4.41 -5.66
N GLU A 49 -0.17 -4.60 -6.51
CA GLU A 49 -0.10 -5.65 -7.48
C GLU A 49 -0.40 -6.94 -6.72
N ARG A 50 -1.66 -7.39 -6.75
CA ARG A 50 -2.06 -8.65 -6.15
C ARG A 50 -1.34 -9.68 -6.99
N LYS A 51 -0.12 -10.03 -6.58
CA LYS A 51 0.62 -11.16 -7.12
C LYS A 51 -0.36 -12.31 -7.08
N CYS A 52 -0.64 -12.89 -8.23
CA CYS A 52 -1.60 -13.96 -8.28
C CYS A 52 -1.11 -15.10 -7.37
N PRO A 53 -1.94 -15.60 -6.45
CA PRO A 53 -1.50 -16.61 -5.47
C PRO A 53 -1.07 -17.93 -6.14
N ASP A 54 -1.41 -18.09 -7.42
CA ASP A 54 -1.14 -19.28 -8.22
C ASP A 54 0.23 -19.21 -8.93
N CYS A 55 0.57 -18.08 -9.56
CA CYS A 55 1.80 -17.94 -10.36
C CYS A 55 2.82 -16.93 -9.79
N GLN A 56 2.47 -16.23 -8.71
CA GLN A 56 3.28 -15.20 -8.04
C GLN A 56 3.72 -14.01 -8.93
N LEU A 57 3.16 -13.87 -10.13
CA LEU A 57 3.41 -12.77 -11.06
C LEU A 57 2.36 -11.67 -10.92
N THR A 58 2.73 -10.42 -11.24
CA THR A 58 1.78 -9.32 -11.40
C THR A 58 1.14 -9.43 -12.78
N HIS A 59 -0.14 -9.77 -12.83
CA HIS A 59 -0.93 -9.68 -14.07
C HIS A 59 -2.39 -9.32 -13.76
N ALA A 60 -3.08 -8.76 -14.76
CA ALA A 60 -4.48 -8.34 -14.65
C ALA A 60 -5.46 -9.54 -14.76
N GLY A 61 -5.18 -10.64 -14.06
CA GLY A 61 -6.10 -11.78 -13.95
C GLY A 61 -5.95 -12.89 -15.00
N GLU A 62 -5.04 -12.77 -15.98
CA GLU A 62 -4.74 -13.86 -16.92
C GLU A 62 -3.59 -14.74 -16.38
N CYS A 63 -3.90 -15.76 -15.57
CA CYS A 63 -2.96 -16.86 -15.32
C CYS A 63 -3.00 -17.77 -16.56
N PHE A 64 -1.88 -17.90 -17.27
CA PHE A 64 -1.71 -18.92 -18.31
C PHE A 64 -1.06 -20.18 -17.72
#